data_AF-A0A4Y8TSI5-F1
#
_entry.id   AF-A0A4Y8TSI5-F1
#
_cell.length_a   1.000
_cell.length_b   1.000
_cell.length_c   1.000
_cell.angle_alpha   90.00
_cell.angle_beta   90.00
_cell.angle_gamma   90.00
#
_symmetry.space_group_name_H-M   'P 1'
#
loop_
_entity.id
_entity.type
_entity.pdbx_description
1 polymer ?
#
loop_
_entity_poly.entity_id
_entity_poly.type
_entity_poly.pdbx_seq_one_letter_code
_entity_poly.pdbx_strand_id
1 'polypeptide(L)' 'MATLLERLGQAKKFVDGVLGADKYQHYLEHHERNHPGVKPMTEREFWKDYTDWQEKNPEGRCC' A
#
# COMPACT_ATOMS: atom_id res chain seq x y z
N MET A 1 19.33 19.99 18.15
CA MET A 1 18.03 19.73 18.81
C MET A 1 16.96 19.69 17.72
N ALA A 2 16.82 18.55 17.03
CA ALA A 2 15.80 18.39 15.99
C ALA A 2 14.43 18.56 16.64
N THR A 3 13.67 19.55 16.17
CA THR A 3 12.40 19.98 16.74
C THR A 3 11.42 18.81 16.71
N LEU A 4 10.60 18.69 17.75
CA LEU A 4 9.59 17.64 17.91
C LEU A 4 8.74 17.42 16.63
N LEU A 5 8.53 18.50 15.86
CA LEU A 5 7.81 18.53 14.59
C LEU A 5 8.50 17.73 13.47
N GLU A 6 9.83 17.76 13.37
CA GLU A 6 10.57 16.97 12.36
C GLU A 6 10.48 15.48 12.66
N ARG A 7 10.54 15.11 13.95
CA ARG A 7 10.41 13.72 14.41
C ARG A 7 9.01 13.17 14.15
N LEU A 8 7.96 14.00 14.26
CA LEU A 8 6.58 13.62 13.92
C LEU A 8 6.38 13.46 12.41
N GLY A 9 6.97 14.32 11.58
CA GLY A 9 6.91 14.17 10.12
C GLY A 9 7.60 12.89 9.64
N GLN A 10 8.71 12.52 10.27
CA GLN A 10 9.43 11.28 9.96
C GLN A 10 8.68 10.03 10.45
N ALA A 11 8.07 10.11 11.64
CA ALA A 11 7.20 9.05 12.14
C ALA A 11 5.96 8.87 11.25
N LYS A 12 5.35 9.95 10.75
CA LYS A 12 4.25 9.88 9.78
C LYS A 12 4.67 9.16 8.50
N LYS A 13 5.80 9.54 7.89
CA LYS A 13 6.32 8.84 6.70
C LYS A 13 6.63 7.37 6.97
N PHE A 14 7.17 7.06 8.14
CA PHE A 14 7.45 5.68 8.55
C PHE A 14 6.16 4.89 8.76
N VAL A 15 5.16 5.50 9.39
CA VAL A 15 3.84 4.92 9.62
C VAL A 15 3.08 4.77 8.31
N ASP A 16 3.17 5.70 7.36
CA ASP A 16 2.62 5.55 6.01
C ASP A 16 3.31 4.40 5.24
N GLY A 17 4.64 4.28 5.36
CA GLY A 17 5.41 3.17 4.79
C GLY A 17 5.12 1.80 5.44
N VAL A 18 4.83 1.77 6.75
CA VAL A 18 4.58 0.54 7.52
C VAL A 18 3.09 0.15 7.53
N LEU A 19 2.15 1.10 7.52
CA LEU A 19 0.70 0.86 7.48
C LEU A 19 0.17 0.53 6.08
N GLY A 20 1.03 0.52 5.05
CA GLY A 20 0.65 0.06 3.72
C GLY A 20 0.17 1.14 2.77
N ALA A 21 0.37 2.43 3.06
CA ALA A 21 0.13 3.50 2.08
C ALA A 21 1.05 3.39 0.86
N ASP A 22 2.15 2.63 0.98
CA ASP A 22 3.10 2.34 -0.09
C ASP A 22 2.64 1.24 -1.06
N LYS A 23 1.73 0.33 -0.64
CA LYS A 23 1.26 -0.78 -1.51
C LYS A 23 0.55 -0.27 -2.76
N TYR A 24 -0.25 0.79 -2.62
CA TYR A 24 -0.95 1.38 -3.76
C TYR A 24 0.04 2.08 -4.72
N GLN A 25 1.08 2.73 -4.22
CA GLN A 25 2.13 3.32 -5.07
C GLN A 25 2.90 2.24 -5.86
N HIS A 26 3.32 1.17 -5.19
CA HIS A 26 3.94 0.03 -5.86
C HIS A 26 3.01 -0.62 -6.89
N TYR A 27 1.70 -0.70 -6.61
CA TYR A 27 0.71 -1.15 -7.59
C TYR A 27 0.69 -0.24 -8.82
N LEU A 28 0.69 1.08 -8.65
CA LEU A 28 0.71 2.03 -9.77
C LEU A 28 1.98 1.91 -10.60
N GLU A 29 3.15 1.81 -9.96
CA GLU A 29 4.43 1.62 -10.68
C GLU A 29 4.45 0.29 -11.45
N HIS A 30 3.95 -0.79 -10.85
CA HIS A 30 3.84 -2.07 -11.51
C HIS A 30 2.83 -2.03 -12.67
N HIS A 31 1.69 -1.39 -12.46
CA HIS A 31 0.63 -1.25 -13.46
C HIS A 31 1.09 -0.39 -14.63
N GLU A 32 1.81 0.70 -14.39
CA GLU A 32 2.38 1.54 -15.45
C GLU A 32 3.40 0.78 -16.29
N ARG A 33 4.24 -0.06 -15.65
CA ARG A 33 5.24 -0.88 -16.35
C ARG A 33 4.63 -2.03 -17.16
N ASN A 34 3.60 -2.69 -16.65
CA ASN A 34 3.02 -3.90 -17.26
C ASN A 34 1.81 -3.60 -18.15
N HIS A 35 1.08 -2.52 -17.88
CA HIS A 35 -0.15 -2.15 -18.58
C HIS A 35 -0.15 -0.66 -18.96
N PRO A 36 0.83 -0.20 -19.78
CA PRO A 36 0.83 1.16 -20.26
C PRO A 36 -0.46 1.45 -21.05
N GLY A 37 -1.22 2.47 -20.63
CA GLY A 37 -2.46 2.89 -21.29
C GLY A 37 -3.76 2.32 -20.73
N VAL A 38 -3.70 1.43 -19.74
CA VAL A 38 -4.89 0.99 -18.99
C VAL A 38 -5.03 1.83 -17.73
N LYS A 39 -6.24 2.35 -17.46
CA LYS A 39 -6.49 3.13 -16.25
C LYS A 39 -6.27 2.23 -15.01
N PRO A 40 -5.39 2.61 -14.07
CA PRO A 40 -5.23 1.85 -12.84
C PRO A 40 -6.52 1.90 -12.01
N MET A 41 -6.72 0.87 -11.18
CA MET A 41 -7.80 0.84 -10.20
C MET A 41 -7.63 1.99 -9.20
N THR A 42 -8.75 2.49 -8.67
CA THR A 42 -8.68 3.48 -7.60
C THR A 42 -8.16 2.86 -6.30
N GLU A 43 -7.60 3.67 -5.41
CA GLU A 43 -7.06 3.19 -4.12
C GLU A 43 -8.07 2.33 -3.33
N ARG A 44 -9.35 2.74 -3.32
CA ARG A 44 -10.41 1.97 -2.66
C ARG A 44 -10.67 0.62 -3.31
N GLU A 45 -10.62 0.55 -4.64
CA GLU A 45 -10.79 -0.71 -5.38
C GLU A 45 -9.60 -1.63 -5.16
N PHE A 46 -8.38 -1.08 -5.16
CA PHE A 46 -7.17 -1.83 -4.81
C PHE A 46 -7.24 -2.45 -3.42
N TRP A 47 -7.64 -1.69 -2.39
CA TRP A 47 -7.77 -2.24 -1.04
C TRP A 47 -8.87 -3.28 -0.90
N LYS A 48 -9.98 -3.10 -1.62
CA LYS A 48 -11.07 -4.07 -1.65
C LYS A 48 -10.61 -5.38 -2.29
N ASP A 49 -9.96 -5.30 -3.45
CA ASP A 49 -9.42 -6.46 -4.17
C ASP A 49 -8.33 -7.17 -3.37
N TYR A 50 -7.42 -6.40 -2.76
CA TYR A 50 -6.38 -6.94 -1.87
C TYR A 50 -6.96 -7.70 -0.67
N THR A 51 -8.02 -7.16 -0.05
CA THR A 51 -8.70 -7.81 1.08
C THR A 51 -9.43 -9.07 0.64
N ASP A 52 -10.14 -9.02 -0.50
CA ASP A 52 -10.81 -10.18 -1.09
C ASP A 52 -9.80 -11.28 -1.48
N TRP A 53 -8.65 -10.91 -2.03
CA TRP A 53 -7.55 -11.82 -2.31
C TRP A 53 -7.00 -12.48 -1.05
N GLN A 54 -6.81 -11.72 0.04
CA GLN A 54 -6.37 -12.24 1.34
C GLN A 54 -7.41 -13.18 1.98
N GLU A 55 -8.71 -12.88 1.83
CA GLU A 55 -9.79 -13.77 2.31
C GLU A 55 -9.83 -15.08 1.51
N LYS A 56 -9.64 -15.01 0.19
CA LYS A 56 -9.64 -16.18 -0.71
C LYS A 56 -8.36 -16.99 -0.65
N ASN A 57 -7.25 -16.37 -0.29
CA ASN A 57 -5.94 -17.00 -0.16
C ASN A 57 -5.46 -16.85 1.29
N PRO A 58 -6.05 -17.58 2.24
CA PRO A 58 -5.55 -17.61 3.61
C PRO A 58 -4.21 -18.38 3.62
N GLU A 59 -3.14 -17.69 3.26
CA GLU A 59 -1.78 -18.21 3.35
C GLU A 59 -1.45 -18.46 4.83
N GLY A 60 -1.44 -19.73 5.22
CA GLY A 60 -0.96 -20.15 6.54
C GLY A 60 -1.90 -19.87 7.70
N ARG A 61 -3.17 -20.30 7.62
CA ARG A 61 -3.83 -20.79 8.84
C ARG A 61 -3.20 -22.15 9.20
N CYS A 62 -1.96 -22.14 9.69
CA CYS A 62 -1.63 -23.23 10.60
C CYS A 62 -2.54 -23.04 11.79
N CYS A 63 -3.27 -24.11 12.10
CA CYS A 63 -3.65 -24.44 13.47
C CYS A 63 -4.29 -23.24 14.24
#